data_AF-A0A4Y6PRD6-F1
#
_entry.id   AF-A0A4Y6PRD6-F1
#
_cell.length_a   1.000
_cell.length_b   1.000
_cell.length_c   1.000
_cell.angle_alpha   90.00
_cell.angle_beta   90.00
_cell.angle_gamma   90.00
#
_symmetry.space_group_name_H-M   'P 1'
#
loop_
_entity.id
_entity.type
_entity.pdbx_description
1 polymer ?
#
loop_
_entity_poly.entity_id
_entity_poly.type
_entity_poly.pdbx_seq_one_letter_code
_entity_poly.pdbx_strand_id
1 'polypeptide(L)'
;MKKLMNATVALGLLLVSSSAAAAVCVEVDEERDNLAPAERQATKTMVEQALEGEDLNVARDNCTTTYTIYSLRLGNSVTANISGPEGSRTQKAHSLEELPETYNQITRALISGEEGQNAGVDRHNVTKKQSAPRRVLADNIYYLRLGYGLVAGGDIGNGPAFGFGWRYELDQFGIDISGFNFMFDNTDADDGLNWSLLRLGGLYFFDPVNNSTPYAGAALSYGWTGLSEEVATNDYNFYSGNGLQGELTAGYEFLRASTIRMFVEANAVLPFYTVDRTFNDDEDSKYAPTFTVSIGLGYDPDPNPVIEVYD
;
A
#
# COMPACT_ATOMS: atom_id res chain seq x y z
N MET A 1 -45.68 -51.04 31.72
CA MET A 1 -45.81 -51.03 30.24
C MET A 1 -44.53 -50.39 29.68
N LYS A 2 -43.42 -51.09 29.41
CA LYS A 2 -43.06 -51.95 28.25
C LYS A 2 -43.28 -51.31 26.86
N LYS A 3 -42.23 -50.69 26.30
CA LYS A 3 -41.81 -50.59 24.87
C LYS A 3 -40.30 -50.28 24.93
N LEU A 4 -39.29 -51.10 24.62
CA LEU A 4 -38.92 -52.02 23.52
C LEU A 4 -38.79 -51.38 22.13
N MET A 5 -37.56 -51.48 21.59
CA MET A 5 -37.13 -51.56 20.17
C MET A 5 -37.11 -50.24 19.37
N ASN A 6 -36.11 -49.89 18.55
CA ASN A 6 -35.09 -50.66 17.83
C ASN A 6 -33.80 -49.82 17.63
N ALA A 7 -32.64 -50.45 17.82
CA ALA A 7 -31.35 -49.98 17.35
C ALA A 7 -31.09 -50.57 15.95
N THR A 8 -31.02 -49.71 14.94
CA THR A 8 -30.65 -50.10 13.57
C THR A 8 -29.21 -49.63 13.33
N VAL A 9 -28.26 -50.55 13.52
CA VAL A 9 -26.85 -50.34 13.15
C VAL A 9 -26.73 -50.58 11.66
N ALA A 10 -26.73 -49.50 10.88
CA ALA A 10 -26.38 -49.54 9.46
C ALA A 10 -24.84 -49.51 9.33
N LEU A 11 -24.25 -50.70 9.27
CA LEU A 11 -22.83 -50.91 8.96
C LEU A 11 -22.63 -50.67 7.46
N GLY A 12 -22.38 -49.41 7.08
CA GLY A 12 -22.05 -49.04 5.71
C GLY A 12 -20.64 -49.48 5.35
N LEU A 13 -20.51 -50.46 4.45
CA LEU A 13 -19.25 -50.76 3.76
C LEU A 13 -18.83 -49.52 2.94
N LEU A 14 -17.88 -48.74 3.46
CA LEU A 14 -17.10 -47.81 2.64
C LEU A 14 -16.15 -48.65 1.79
N LEU A 15 -16.54 -48.93 0.55
CA LEU A 15 -15.66 -49.42 -0.49
C LEU A 15 -14.60 -48.34 -0.75
N VAL A 16 -13.42 -48.51 -0.15
CA VAL A 16 -12.23 -47.73 -0.47
C VAL A 16 -11.86 -48.06 -1.91
N SER A 17 -12.40 -47.27 -2.83
CA SER A 17 -11.99 -47.29 -4.23
C SER A 17 -10.61 -46.69 -4.26
N SER A 18 -9.57 -47.53 -4.22
CA SER A 18 -8.21 -47.10 -4.46
C SER A 18 -8.13 -46.63 -5.91
N SER A 19 -8.28 -45.33 -6.12
CA SER A 19 -7.92 -44.68 -7.38
C SER A 19 -6.50 -45.11 -7.68
N ALA A 20 -6.29 -45.86 -8.76
CA ALA A 20 -4.94 -46.13 -9.24
C ALA A 20 -4.36 -44.76 -9.62
N ALA A 21 -3.44 -44.24 -8.80
CA ALA A 21 -2.74 -43.01 -9.11
C ALA A 21 -1.99 -43.22 -10.42
N ALA A 22 -2.43 -42.51 -11.46
CA ALA A 22 -1.85 -42.57 -12.78
C ALA A 22 -0.37 -42.20 -12.67
N ALA A 23 0.51 -43.06 -13.18
CA ALA A 23 1.94 -42.79 -13.16
C ALA A 23 2.27 -41.66 -14.14
N VAL A 24 3.16 -40.75 -13.72
CA VAL A 24 3.47 -39.52 -14.44
C VAL A 24 4.95 -39.49 -14.84
N CYS A 25 5.27 -39.07 -16.08
CA CYS A 25 6.66 -38.83 -16.51
C CYS A 25 6.94 -37.33 -16.66
N VAL A 26 8.23 -36.99 -16.58
CA VAL A 26 8.76 -35.69 -16.97
C VAL A 26 9.71 -35.84 -18.16
N GLU A 27 9.46 -35.07 -19.21
CA GLU A 27 10.31 -35.01 -20.41
C GLU A 27 10.82 -33.60 -20.64
N VAL A 28 12.09 -33.47 -21.04
CA VAL A 28 12.69 -32.19 -21.41
C VAL A 28 12.52 -32.01 -22.91
N ASP A 29 11.94 -30.90 -23.34
CA ASP A 29 11.88 -30.53 -24.75
C ASP A 29 13.24 -29.97 -25.19
N GLU A 30 14.08 -30.85 -25.72
CA GLU A 30 15.44 -30.51 -26.15
C GLU A 30 15.50 -29.57 -27.36
N GLU A 31 14.40 -29.42 -28.12
CA GLU A 31 14.37 -28.50 -29.27
C GLU A 31 14.20 -27.04 -28.82
N ARG A 32 13.49 -26.82 -27.71
CA ARG A 32 13.25 -25.50 -27.12
C ARG A 32 14.20 -25.17 -25.98
N ASP A 33 14.64 -26.15 -25.21
CA ASP A 33 15.51 -25.93 -24.05
C ASP A 33 16.95 -25.59 -24.48
N ASN A 34 17.48 -24.48 -23.97
CA ASN A 34 18.83 -24.02 -24.29
C ASN A 34 19.83 -24.14 -23.12
N LEU A 35 19.48 -24.86 -22.05
CA LEU A 35 20.37 -25.14 -20.93
C LEU A 35 21.40 -26.22 -21.30
N ALA A 36 22.52 -26.22 -20.57
CA ALA A 36 23.53 -27.26 -20.73
C ALA A 36 22.94 -28.65 -20.37
N PRO A 37 23.42 -29.75 -20.97
CA PRO A 37 22.85 -31.09 -20.72
C PRO A 37 22.77 -31.48 -19.23
N ALA A 38 23.77 -31.08 -18.44
CA ALA A 38 23.76 -31.33 -16.99
C ALA A 38 22.68 -30.50 -16.26
N GLU A 39 22.47 -29.25 -16.67
CA GLU A 39 21.43 -28.36 -16.13
C GLU A 39 20.03 -28.85 -16.52
N ARG A 40 19.85 -29.38 -17.74
CA ARG A 40 18.60 -30.02 -18.18
C ARG A 40 18.24 -31.22 -17.31
N GLN A 41 19.20 -32.10 -17.02
CA GLN A 41 18.98 -33.26 -16.17
C GLN A 41 18.65 -32.86 -14.72
N ALA A 42 19.32 -31.83 -14.19
CA ALA A 42 19.01 -31.28 -12.88
C ALA A 42 17.59 -30.70 -12.83
N THR A 43 17.21 -29.94 -13.85
CA THR A 43 15.88 -29.33 -13.99
C THR A 43 14.78 -30.39 -14.08
N LYS A 44 14.99 -31.45 -14.86
CA LYS A 44 14.09 -32.62 -14.89
C LYS A 44 13.89 -33.21 -13.50
N THR A 45 14.98 -33.44 -12.78
CA THR A 45 14.93 -34.01 -11.42
C THR A 45 14.19 -33.09 -10.44
N MET A 46 14.35 -31.77 -10.56
CA MET A 46 13.63 -30.79 -9.72
C MET A 46 12.12 -30.83 -9.96
N VAL A 47 11.69 -30.95 -11.21
CA VAL A 47 10.26 -31.05 -11.56
C VAL A 47 9.68 -32.38 -11.12
N GLU A 48 10.42 -33.49 -11.28
CA GLU A 48 10.02 -34.80 -10.73
C GLU A 48 9.76 -34.70 -9.22
N GLN A 49 10.67 -34.09 -8.46
CA GLN A 49 10.51 -33.87 -7.02
C GLN A 49 9.34 -32.93 -6.66
N ALA A 50 9.10 -31.89 -7.47
CA ALA A 50 7.97 -30.98 -7.26
C ALA A 50 6.63 -31.67 -7.47
N LEU A 51 6.51 -32.51 -8.52
CA LEU A 51 5.31 -33.31 -8.78
C LEU A 51 5.08 -34.34 -7.67
N GLU A 52 6.13 -35.03 -7.20
CA GLU A 52 6.06 -35.93 -6.04
C GLU A 52 5.58 -35.21 -4.78
N GLY A 53 5.99 -33.95 -4.59
CA GLY A 53 5.56 -33.10 -3.47
C GLY A 53 4.07 -32.72 -3.50
N GLU A 54 3.42 -32.83 -4.66
CA GLU A 54 1.98 -32.60 -4.87
C GLU A 54 1.21 -33.94 -4.97
N ASP A 55 1.75 -34.99 -4.33
CA ASP A 55 1.17 -36.34 -4.23
C ASP A 55 0.97 -37.08 -5.58
N LEU A 56 1.71 -36.68 -6.63
CA LEU A 56 1.72 -37.40 -7.90
C LEU A 56 2.74 -38.53 -7.92
N ASN A 57 2.35 -39.69 -8.46
CA ASN A 57 3.24 -40.85 -8.58
C ASN A 57 4.15 -40.72 -9.80
N VAL A 58 5.36 -40.20 -9.62
CA VAL A 58 6.32 -40.00 -10.70
C VAL A 58 7.04 -41.31 -11.03
N ALA A 59 6.96 -41.72 -12.29
CA ALA A 59 7.64 -42.91 -12.82
C ALA A 59 8.61 -42.51 -13.94
N ARG A 60 9.69 -43.29 -14.08
CA ARG A 60 10.68 -43.04 -15.15
C ARG A 60 10.21 -43.54 -16.52
N ASP A 61 9.39 -44.58 -16.54
CA ASP A 61 8.91 -45.26 -17.73
C ASP A 61 7.43 -45.67 -17.56
N ASN A 62 6.73 -45.90 -18.67
CA ASN A 62 5.34 -46.40 -18.71
C ASN A 62 4.30 -45.55 -17.95
N CYS A 63 4.46 -44.22 -18.00
CA CYS A 63 3.48 -43.28 -17.49
C CYS A 63 2.25 -43.17 -18.40
N THR A 64 1.12 -42.83 -17.78
CA THR A 64 -0.13 -42.48 -18.48
C THR A 64 -0.16 -41.02 -18.91
N THR A 65 0.59 -40.18 -18.19
CA THR A 65 0.64 -38.73 -18.37
C THR A 65 2.10 -38.28 -18.45
N THR A 66 2.41 -37.39 -19.39
CA THR A 66 3.74 -36.79 -19.52
C THR A 66 3.65 -35.27 -19.35
N TYR A 67 4.47 -34.73 -18.45
CA TYR A 67 4.72 -33.29 -18.36
C TYR A 67 5.98 -32.96 -19.16
N THR A 68 5.86 -32.00 -20.07
CA THR A 68 6.96 -31.52 -20.89
C THR A 68 7.48 -30.20 -20.32
N ILE A 69 8.79 -30.10 -20.10
CA ILE A 69 9.45 -28.92 -19.57
C ILE A 69 10.50 -28.38 -20.53
N TYR A 70 10.70 -27.07 -20.51
CA TYR A 70 11.88 -26.44 -21.09
C TYR A 70 12.23 -25.16 -20.34
N SER A 71 13.51 -24.78 -20.44
CA SER A 71 14.06 -23.56 -19.89
C SER A 71 14.77 -22.75 -20.98
N LEU A 72 14.51 -21.44 -21.01
CA LEU A 72 15.15 -20.49 -21.92
C LEU A 72 15.99 -19.50 -21.12
N ARG A 73 17.32 -19.64 -21.18
CA ARG A 73 18.27 -18.70 -20.62
C ARG A 73 18.45 -17.49 -21.52
N LEU A 74 18.17 -16.31 -20.98
CA LEU A 74 18.34 -15.00 -21.62
C LEU A 74 19.17 -14.10 -20.70
N GLY A 75 20.47 -14.00 -20.99
CA GLY A 75 21.44 -13.29 -20.14
C GLY A 75 21.56 -13.96 -18.76
N ASN A 76 21.19 -13.21 -17.72
CA ASN A 76 21.18 -13.72 -16.35
C ASN A 76 19.84 -14.38 -15.97
N SER A 77 18.74 -14.06 -16.65
CA SER A 77 17.42 -14.61 -16.34
C SER A 77 17.15 -15.93 -17.08
N VAL A 78 16.27 -16.76 -16.52
CA VAL A 78 15.82 -18.01 -17.12
C VAL A 78 14.30 -18.06 -17.12
N THR A 79 13.68 -18.28 -18.28
CA THR A 79 12.24 -18.49 -18.39
C THR A 79 11.96 -20.00 -18.36
N ALA A 80 11.30 -20.47 -17.29
CA ALA A 80 10.89 -21.85 -17.12
C ALA A 80 9.45 -22.05 -17.63
N ASN A 81 9.22 -23.14 -18.35
CA ASN A 81 7.90 -23.58 -18.76
C ASN A 81 7.67 -25.06 -18.37
N ILE A 82 6.44 -25.37 -17.98
CA ILE A 82 5.92 -26.72 -17.84
C ILE A 82 4.57 -26.81 -18.56
N SER A 83 4.35 -27.91 -19.26
CA SER A 83 3.12 -28.21 -19.98
C SER A 83 2.66 -29.62 -19.64
N GLY A 84 1.37 -29.79 -19.37
CA GLY A 84 0.76 -31.07 -19.01
C GLY A 84 -0.74 -31.10 -19.33
N PRO A 85 -1.50 -32.09 -18.83
CA PRO A 85 -2.93 -32.22 -19.08
C PRO A 85 -3.76 -31.02 -18.61
N GLU A 86 -3.32 -30.34 -17.56
CA GLU A 86 -3.99 -29.20 -16.95
C GLU A 86 -3.69 -27.87 -17.67
N GLY A 87 -2.82 -27.90 -18.69
CA GLY A 87 -2.44 -26.74 -19.49
C GLY A 87 -0.94 -26.48 -19.47
N SER A 88 -0.55 -25.21 -19.69
CA SER A 88 0.84 -24.78 -19.68
C SER A 88 1.00 -23.56 -18.80
N ARG A 89 2.12 -23.50 -18.09
CA ARG A 89 2.48 -22.36 -17.24
C ARG A 89 3.93 -21.98 -17.50
N THR A 90 4.18 -20.67 -17.49
CA THR A 90 5.49 -20.08 -17.75
C THR A 90 5.79 -19.07 -16.65
N GLN A 91 7.01 -19.10 -16.13
CA GLN A 91 7.47 -18.11 -15.16
C GLN A 91 8.96 -17.80 -15.37
N LYS A 92 9.34 -16.56 -15.08
CA LYS A 92 10.71 -16.06 -15.22
C LYS A 92 11.43 -16.09 -13.87
N ALA A 93 12.55 -16.80 -13.83
CA ALA A 93 13.53 -16.79 -12.76
C ALA A 93 14.62 -15.74 -13.02
N HIS A 94 15.12 -15.07 -11.98
CA HIS A 94 16.18 -14.06 -12.16
C HIS A 94 17.55 -14.66 -12.40
N SER A 95 17.76 -15.91 -11.97
CA SER A 95 18.99 -16.65 -12.16
C SER A 95 18.72 -18.15 -12.19
N LEU A 96 19.73 -18.92 -12.61
CA LEU A 96 19.64 -20.38 -12.66
C LEU A 96 19.40 -20.99 -11.26
N GLU A 97 19.93 -20.34 -10.23
CA GLU A 97 19.80 -20.77 -8.83
C GLU A 97 18.37 -20.63 -8.28
N GLU A 98 17.49 -19.86 -8.93
CA GLU A 98 16.07 -19.72 -8.55
C GLU A 98 15.14 -20.69 -9.30
N LEU A 99 15.69 -21.51 -10.21
CA LEU A 99 14.90 -22.50 -10.95
C LEU A 99 14.18 -23.53 -10.06
N PRO A 100 14.79 -24.08 -8.99
CA PRO A 100 14.09 -25.05 -8.14
C PRO A 100 12.79 -24.48 -7.55
N GLU A 101 12.86 -23.27 -6.97
CA GLU A 101 11.71 -22.57 -6.40
C GLU A 101 10.70 -22.20 -7.48
N THR A 102 11.17 -21.72 -8.64
CA THR A 102 10.32 -21.36 -9.77
C THR A 102 9.54 -22.58 -10.28
N TYR A 103 10.20 -23.72 -10.54
CA TYR A 103 9.50 -24.93 -10.99
C TYR A 103 8.53 -25.48 -9.95
N ASN A 104 8.84 -25.37 -8.66
CA ASN A 104 7.90 -25.75 -7.60
C ASN A 104 6.62 -24.89 -7.65
N GLN A 105 6.75 -23.56 -7.76
CA GLN A 105 5.62 -22.65 -7.90
C GLN A 105 4.78 -22.94 -9.14
N ILE A 106 5.43 -23.07 -10.31
CA ILE A 106 4.74 -23.36 -11.56
C ILE A 106 4.00 -24.70 -11.48
N THR A 107 4.63 -25.73 -10.90
CA THR A 107 4.03 -27.07 -10.76
C THR A 107 2.77 -27.03 -9.88
N ARG A 108 2.86 -26.40 -8.71
CA ARG A 108 1.71 -26.25 -7.82
C ARG A 108 0.61 -25.40 -8.48
N ALA A 109 0.96 -24.29 -9.13
CA ALA A 109 0.00 -23.45 -9.84
C ALA A 109 -0.70 -24.21 -10.98
N LEU A 110 0.02 -25.11 -11.67
CA LEU A 110 -0.55 -25.95 -12.72
C LEU A 110 -1.53 -26.99 -12.15
N ILE A 111 -1.18 -27.67 -11.06
CA ILE A 111 -2.01 -28.72 -10.45
C ILE A 111 -3.22 -28.14 -9.72
N SER A 112 -3.04 -27.07 -8.95
CA SER A 112 -4.11 -26.41 -8.20
C SER A 112 -5.08 -25.62 -9.08
N GLY A 113 -4.66 -25.26 -10.29
CA GLY A 113 -5.41 -24.37 -11.18
C GLY A 113 -5.39 -22.90 -10.73
N GLU A 114 -4.59 -22.55 -9.72
CA GLU A 114 -4.43 -21.16 -9.28
C GLU A 114 -3.88 -20.27 -10.41
N GLU A 115 -4.36 -19.03 -10.45
CA GLU A 115 -3.94 -18.01 -11.41
C GLU A 115 -3.30 -16.81 -10.69
N GLY A 116 -2.36 -16.15 -11.37
CA GLY A 116 -1.68 -14.94 -10.87
C GLY A 116 -0.23 -15.17 -10.45
N GLN A 117 0.51 -14.07 -10.20
CA GLN A 117 1.95 -14.09 -9.92
C GLN A 117 2.35 -14.75 -8.58
N ASN A 118 1.37 -15.01 -7.71
CA ASN A 118 1.58 -15.66 -6.41
C ASN A 118 0.93 -17.06 -6.34
N ALA A 119 0.45 -17.59 -7.47
CA ALA A 119 -0.13 -18.93 -7.53
C ALA A 119 0.93 -19.96 -7.13
N GLY A 120 0.57 -20.85 -6.21
CA GLY A 120 1.46 -21.90 -5.72
C GLY A 120 2.63 -21.45 -4.83
N VAL A 121 2.68 -20.19 -4.39
CA VAL A 121 3.74 -19.70 -3.49
C VAL A 121 3.43 -20.07 -2.03
N ASP A 122 4.40 -20.69 -1.34
CA ASP A 122 4.41 -20.94 0.09
C ASP A 122 5.72 -20.48 0.75
N ARG A 123 5.85 -20.67 2.06
CA ARG A 123 7.03 -20.25 2.83
C ARG A 123 8.33 -21.03 2.51
N HIS A 124 8.25 -22.10 1.73
CA HIS A 124 9.35 -23.00 1.41
C HIS A 124 9.82 -22.87 -0.05
N ASN A 125 9.01 -22.29 -0.93
CA ASN A 125 9.34 -22.12 -2.34
C ASN A 125 9.44 -20.65 -2.79
N VAL A 126 9.70 -19.71 -1.88
CA VAL A 126 9.86 -18.28 -2.20
C VAL A 126 11.17 -18.02 -2.95
N THR A 127 11.13 -17.40 -4.13
CA THR A 127 12.36 -16.98 -4.85
C THR A 127 13.12 -15.88 -4.09
N LYS A 128 14.41 -15.66 -4.37
CA LYS A 128 15.18 -14.61 -3.65
C LYS A 128 14.54 -13.25 -3.82
N LYS A 129 14.01 -12.92 -5.01
CA LYS A 129 13.27 -11.67 -5.24
C LYS A 129 11.95 -11.57 -4.46
N GLN A 130 11.21 -12.67 -4.31
CA GLN A 130 9.99 -12.67 -3.50
C GLN A 130 10.30 -12.61 -2.00
N SER A 131 11.44 -13.17 -1.57
CA SER A 131 11.90 -13.16 -0.18
C SER A 131 12.61 -11.86 0.21
N ALA A 132 13.16 -11.15 -0.78
CA ALA A 132 13.68 -9.81 -0.60
C ALA A 132 12.51 -8.94 -0.09
N PRO A 133 12.63 -8.30 1.07
CA PRO A 133 11.58 -7.46 1.58
C PRO A 133 11.25 -6.43 0.49
N ARG A 134 10.04 -6.52 -0.09
CA ARG A 134 9.44 -5.46 -0.91
C ARG A 134 9.06 -4.28 -0.01
N ARG A 135 10.00 -3.87 0.87
CA ARG A 135 9.92 -2.60 1.57
C ARG A 135 10.15 -1.57 0.48
N VAL A 136 9.07 -0.93 0.05
CA VAL A 136 9.17 0.39 -0.58
C VAL A 136 10.10 1.18 0.32
N LEU A 137 11.28 1.52 -0.17
CA LEU A 137 12.18 2.42 0.54
C LEU A 137 11.34 3.65 0.85
N ALA A 138 11.24 3.99 2.13
CA ALA A 138 10.38 5.07 2.54
C ALA A 138 10.74 6.35 1.78
N ASP A 139 9.73 7.02 1.24
CA ASP A 139 9.94 8.23 0.44
C ASP A 139 10.03 9.45 1.36
N ASN A 140 10.94 10.36 1.03
CA ASN A 140 11.15 11.60 1.77
C ASN A 140 10.69 12.78 0.91
N ILE A 141 9.56 13.39 1.24
CA ILE A 141 8.95 14.42 0.39
C ILE A 141 8.97 15.75 1.14
N TYR A 142 9.64 16.74 0.56
CA TYR A 142 9.50 18.13 0.99
C TYR A 142 8.39 18.76 0.18
N TYR A 143 7.49 19.49 0.82
CA TYR A 143 6.37 20.09 0.10
C TYR A 143 6.09 21.53 0.50
N LEU A 144 5.45 22.21 -0.44
CA LEU A 144 4.87 23.54 -0.30
C LEU A 144 3.38 23.42 -0.61
N ARG A 145 2.54 24.15 0.13
CA ARG A 145 1.10 24.26 -0.17
C ARG A 145 0.62 25.70 -0.15
N LEU A 146 -0.29 26.01 -1.06
CA LEU A 146 -1.01 27.27 -1.20
C LEU A 146 -2.50 26.97 -1.25
N GLY A 147 -3.29 27.76 -0.55
CA GLY A 147 -4.71 27.48 -0.39
C GLY A 147 -5.52 28.67 0.07
N TYR A 148 -6.71 28.37 0.55
CA TYR A 148 -7.64 29.32 1.13
C TYR A 148 -8.19 28.75 2.44
N GLY A 149 -8.25 29.60 3.46
CA GLY A 149 -8.69 29.24 4.80
C GLY A 149 -9.92 30.03 5.24
N LEU A 150 -10.64 29.45 6.21
CA LEU A 150 -11.80 30.00 6.88
C LEU A 150 -11.58 29.80 8.39
N VAL A 151 -11.83 30.81 9.21
CA VAL A 151 -11.90 30.64 10.67
C VAL A 151 -13.32 30.94 11.11
N ALA A 152 -13.97 29.97 11.73
CA ALA A 152 -15.29 30.15 12.33
C ALA A 152 -15.10 30.46 13.81
N GLY A 153 -15.86 31.41 14.38
CA GLY A 153 -15.76 31.75 15.82
C GLY A 153 -16.43 33.06 16.22
N GLY A 154 -16.57 34.00 15.27
CA GLY A 154 -17.43 35.18 15.32
C GLY A 154 -17.98 35.41 13.93
N ASP A 155 -17.49 36.45 13.26
CA ASP A 155 -17.55 36.55 11.80
C ASP A 155 -16.63 35.52 11.13
N ILE A 156 -16.95 35.13 9.89
CA ILE A 156 -16.15 34.17 9.13
C ILE A 156 -14.98 34.91 8.47
N GLY A 157 -13.87 35.01 9.20
CA GLY A 157 -12.59 35.47 8.64
C GLY A 157 -12.06 34.47 7.61
N ASN A 158 -11.51 34.97 6.51
CA ASN A 158 -11.04 34.09 5.44
C ASN A 158 -9.91 34.73 4.62
N GLY A 159 -9.09 33.88 4.01
CA GLY A 159 -8.07 34.38 3.11
C GLY A 159 -7.01 33.36 2.73
N PRO A 160 -5.94 33.79 2.06
CA PRO A 160 -4.95 32.88 1.52
C PRO A 160 -4.23 32.13 2.64
N ALA A 161 -4.05 30.83 2.43
CA ALA A 161 -3.30 29.95 3.30
C ALA A 161 -2.00 29.50 2.63
N PHE A 162 -0.90 29.47 3.36
CA PHE A 162 0.40 28.97 2.90
C PHE A 162 0.97 28.03 3.94
N GLY A 163 1.69 26.99 3.51
CA GLY A 163 2.42 26.13 4.43
C GLY A 163 3.54 25.37 3.73
N PHE A 164 4.49 24.90 4.52
CA PHE A 164 5.51 23.98 4.05
C PHE A 164 5.69 22.83 5.04
N GLY A 165 6.20 21.71 4.55
CA GLY A 165 6.42 20.57 5.40
C GLY A 165 7.34 19.54 4.78
N TRP A 166 7.54 18.50 5.55
CA TRP A 166 8.28 17.31 5.21
C TRP A 166 7.41 16.11 5.56
N ARG A 167 7.36 15.14 4.66
CA ARG A 167 6.59 13.92 4.80
C ARG A 167 7.48 12.72 4.58
N TYR A 168 7.36 11.73 5.46
CA TYR A 168 8.02 10.44 5.35
C TYR A 168 6.98 9.37 5.10
N GLU A 169 6.94 8.82 3.88
CA GLU A 169 5.93 7.85 3.47
C GLU A 169 6.44 6.41 3.62
N LEU A 170 5.65 5.59 4.29
CA LEU A 170 5.81 4.17 4.59
C LEU A 170 4.68 3.40 3.91
N ASP A 171 4.81 3.06 2.62
CA ASP A 171 3.79 2.35 1.84
C ASP A 171 2.38 2.95 2.05
N GLN A 172 1.56 2.36 2.95
CA GLN A 172 0.22 2.82 3.30
C GLN A 172 0.14 3.94 4.34
N PHE A 173 1.18 4.17 5.14
CA PHE A 173 1.22 5.17 6.20
C PHE A 173 2.18 6.30 5.87
N GLY A 174 1.94 7.51 6.36
CA GLY A 174 2.88 8.62 6.25
C GLY A 174 3.04 9.34 7.58
N ILE A 175 4.24 9.84 7.85
CA ILE A 175 4.51 10.78 8.95
C ILE A 175 4.64 12.16 8.32
N ASP A 176 3.86 13.12 8.77
CA ASP A 176 3.84 14.51 8.29
C ASP A 176 4.38 15.43 9.39
N ILE A 177 5.41 16.22 9.06
CA ILE A 177 5.92 17.30 9.89
C ILE A 177 5.81 18.59 9.08
N SER A 178 4.95 19.50 9.51
CA SER A 178 4.78 20.79 8.84
C SER A 178 4.90 21.94 9.80
N GLY A 179 5.29 23.10 9.27
CA GLY A 179 5.40 24.32 10.04
C GLY A 179 4.96 25.52 9.21
N PHE A 180 4.79 26.64 9.90
CA PHE A 180 4.51 27.93 9.28
C PHE A 180 3.27 27.90 8.38
N ASN A 181 2.20 27.30 8.89
CA ASN A 181 0.91 27.38 8.23
C ASN A 181 0.32 28.75 8.52
N PHE A 182 0.44 29.69 7.59
CA PHE A 182 -0.09 31.04 7.73
C PHE A 182 -1.44 31.13 7.03
N MET A 183 -2.38 31.80 7.65
CA MET A 183 -3.58 32.30 7.00
C MET A 183 -3.67 33.80 7.27
N PHE A 184 -3.71 34.58 6.19
CA PHE A 184 -3.91 36.02 6.25
C PHE A 184 -5.38 36.30 5.98
N ASP A 185 -6.02 37.11 6.80
CA ASP A 185 -7.31 37.68 6.46
C ASP A 185 -7.13 38.77 5.38
N ASN A 186 -8.07 38.88 4.45
CA ASN A 186 -7.96 39.78 3.29
C ASN A 186 -9.16 40.73 3.16
N THR A 187 -9.93 40.93 4.24
CA THR A 187 -10.99 41.93 4.29
C THR A 187 -10.42 43.31 4.65
N ASP A 188 -10.81 44.33 3.90
CA ASP A 188 -10.27 45.71 3.88
C ASP A 188 -10.27 46.47 5.23
N ALA A 189 -10.65 45.84 6.35
CA ALA A 189 -10.67 46.42 7.68
C ALA A 189 -10.34 45.46 8.85
N ASP A 190 -10.08 44.17 8.59
CA ASP A 190 -9.93 43.14 9.64
C ASP A 190 -8.65 42.32 9.46
N ASP A 191 -7.65 42.59 10.29
CA ASP A 191 -6.38 41.84 10.31
C ASP A 191 -6.51 40.60 11.22
N GLY A 192 -7.10 39.52 10.70
CA GLY A 192 -7.03 38.19 11.29
C GLY A 192 -5.72 37.47 10.93
N LEU A 193 -5.03 36.92 11.93
CA LEU A 193 -3.83 36.10 11.72
C LEU A 193 -3.98 34.76 12.44
N ASN A 194 -3.98 33.68 11.67
CA ASN A 194 -3.85 32.32 12.21
C ASN A 194 -2.52 31.73 11.76
N TRP A 195 -1.74 31.22 12.71
CA TRP A 195 -0.47 30.57 12.43
C TRP A 195 -0.24 29.33 13.30
N SER A 196 0.24 28.26 12.68
CA SER A 196 0.70 27.05 13.37
C SER A 196 2.22 26.89 13.20
N LEU A 197 2.94 26.80 14.31
CA LEU A 197 4.40 26.74 14.30
C LEU A 197 4.91 25.35 13.94
N LEU A 198 4.34 24.31 14.56
CA LEU A 198 4.75 22.92 14.38
C LEU A 198 3.53 22.00 14.42
N ARG A 199 3.39 21.16 13.40
CA ARG A 199 2.40 20.12 13.22
C ARG A 199 3.11 18.78 13.07
N LEU A 200 2.64 17.77 13.80
CA LEU A 200 3.07 16.38 13.68
C LEU A 200 1.83 15.51 13.46
N GLY A 201 1.78 14.83 12.32
CA GLY A 201 0.63 14.06 11.89
C GLY A 201 0.97 12.69 11.32
N GLY A 202 -0.04 11.83 11.33
CA GLY A 202 -0.06 10.57 10.60
C GLY A 202 -1.02 10.66 9.43
N LEU A 203 -0.63 10.08 8.30
CA LEU A 203 -1.43 9.95 7.08
C LEU A 203 -1.64 8.48 6.76
N TYR A 204 -2.76 8.17 6.11
CA TYR A 204 -3.12 6.85 5.61
C TYR A 204 -3.57 6.97 4.16
N PHE A 205 -2.86 6.30 3.26
CA PHE A 205 -3.15 6.25 1.83
C PHE A 205 -4.03 5.03 1.52
N PHE A 206 -5.15 5.22 0.83
CA PHE A 206 -6.07 4.11 0.58
C PHE A 206 -5.51 3.12 -0.44
N ASP A 207 -4.89 3.63 -1.50
CA ASP A 207 -4.25 2.84 -2.55
C ASP A 207 -2.79 3.27 -2.74
N PRO A 208 -1.84 2.79 -1.91
CA PRO A 208 -0.47 3.30 -1.90
C PRO A 208 0.36 2.93 -3.15
N VAL A 209 -0.10 1.97 -3.95
CA VAL A 209 0.59 1.54 -5.18
C VAL A 209 0.15 2.38 -6.39
N ASN A 210 -1.02 3.04 -6.31
CA ASN A 210 -1.55 3.80 -7.43
C ASN A 210 -0.82 5.14 -7.57
N ASN A 211 -0.59 5.55 -8.83
CA ASN A 211 0.01 6.86 -9.15
C ASN A 211 -0.87 8.05 -8.70
N SER A 212 -2.13 7.79 -8.37
CA SER A 212 -3.01 8.72 -7.69
C SER A 212 -3.82 8.02 -6.61
N THR A 213 -3.97 8.64 -5.45
CA THR A 213 -4.60 7.98 -4.31
C THR A 213 -5.27 9.00 -3.38
N PRO A 214 -6.47 8.71 -2.85
CA PRO A 214 -6.98 9.45 -1.73
C PRO A 214 -6.20 9.12 -0.46
N TYR A 215 -6.18 10.05 0.49
CA TYR A 215 -5.61 9.84 1.82
C TYR A 215 -6.39 10.58 2.89
N ALA A 216 -6.27 10.10 4.12
CA ALA A 216 -6.82 10.74 5.31
C ALA A 216 -5.77 10.73 6.43
N GLY A 217 -5.87 11.67 7.36
CA GLY A 217 -4.90 11.80 8.44
C GLY A 217 -5.41 12.56 9.64
N ALA A 218 -4.63 12.47 10.71
CA ALA A 218 -4.84 13.22 11.92
C ALA A 218 -3.50 13.73 12.45
N ALA A 219 -3.50 14.92 13.03
CA ALA A 219 -2.30 15.54 13.57
C ALA A 219 -2.55 16.26 14.89
N LEU A 220 -1.46 16.56 15.58
CA LEU A 220 -1.41 17.49 16.69
C LEU A 220 -0.49 18.64 16.32
N SER A 221 -0.86 19.84 16.71
CA SER A 221 -0.03 21.02 16.51
C SER A 221 -0.14 22.00 17.66
N TYR A 222 0.79 22.96 17.69
CA TYR A 222 0.75 24.12 18.57
C TYR A 222 0.60 25.36 17.71
N GLY A 223 -0.50 26.08 17.93
CA GLY A 223 -0.93 27.20 17.10
C GLY A 223 -1.40 28.40 17.90
N TRP A 224 -1.61 29.49 17.18
CA TRP A 224 -2.22 30.72 17.68
C TRP A 224 -3.28 31.17 16.68
N THR A 225 -4.46 31.44 17.20
CA THR A 225 -5.58 32.05 16.49
C THR A 225 -5.81 33.49 16.96
N GLY A 226 -5.80 34.44 16.04
CA GLY A 226 -6.26 35.82 16.25
C GLY A 226 -7.48 36.12 15.38
N LEU A 227 -8.50 36.76 15.97
CA LEU A 227 -9.73 37.19 15.29
C LEU A 227 -9.99 38.67 15.55
N SER A 228 -10.51 39.36 14.55
CA SER A 228 -11.15 40.68 14.67
C SER A 228 -12.66 40.50 14.47
N GLU A 229 -13.46 41.23 15.23
CA GLU A 229 -14.92 41.28 15.06
C GLU A 229 -15.39 42.73 15.16
N GLU A 230 -16.17 43.18 14.19
CA GLU A 230 -16.78 44.52 14.19
C GLU A 230 -18.02 44.52 15.11
N VAL A 231 -18.02 45.36 16.15
CA VAL A 231 -19.11 45.42 17.13
C VAL A 231 -20.08 46.57 16.84
N ALA A 232 -19.55 47.70 16.38
CA ALA A 232 -20.28 48.91 16.04
C ALA A 232 -19.45 49.73 15.03
N THR A 233 -20.04 50.75 14.41
CA THR A 233 -19.38 51.55 13.35
C THR A 233 -18.03 52.11 13.81
N ASN A 234 -16.93 51.45 13.41
CA ASN A 234 -15.51 51.69 13.77
C ASN A 234 -14.97 51.15 15.12
N ASP A 235 -15.69 50.26 15.82
CA ASP A 235 -15.16 49.59 17.03
C ASP A 235 -14.91 48.09 16.77
N TYR A 236 -13.70 47.63 17.09
CA TYR A 236 -13.25 46.25 16.88
C TYR A 236 -12.94 45.55 18.21
N ASN A 237 -13.43 44.33 18.34
CA ASN A 237 -13.00 43.40 19.37
C ASN A 237 -11.91 42.47 18.82
N PHE A 238 -10.76 42.45 19.47
CA PHE A 238 -9.68 41.53 19.15
C PHE A 238 -9.76 40.32 20.08
N TYR A 239 -9.82 39.12 19.52
CA TYR A 239 -9.71 37.87 20.26
C TYR A 239 -8.40 37.20 19.92
N SER A 240 -7.73 36.66 20.93
CA SER A 240 -6.51 35.88 20.71
C SER A 240 -6.41 34.70 21.65
N GLY A 241 -5.81 33.63 21.18
CA GLY A 241 -5.56 32.44 21.97
C GLY A 241 -4.52 31.56 21.31
N ASN A 242 -3.79 30.81 22.12
CA ASN A 242 -2.76 29.90 21.65
C ASN A 242 -2.74 28.64 22.50
N GLY A 243 -2.36 27.52 21.90
CA GLY A 243 -2.32 26.25 22.60
C GLY A 243 -2.20 25.07 21.68
N LEU A 244 -2.44 23.89 22.27
CA LEU A 244 -2.53 22.64 21.53
C LEU A 244 -3.83 22.59 20.73
N GLN A 245 -3.75 22.02 19.54
CA GLN A 245 -4.89 21.79 18.67
C GLN A 245 -4.79 20.43 17.99
N GLY A 246 -5.95 19.83 17.72
CA GLY A 246 -6.07 18.64 16.90
C GLY A 246 -6.34 19.02 15.46
N GLU A 247 -5.85 18.23 14.51
CA GLU A 247 -6.13 18.45 13.10
C GLU A 247 -6.62 17.18 12.44
N LEU A 248 -7.56 17.33 11.52
CA LEU A 248 -8.01 16.29 10.61
C LEU A 248 -7.67 16.70 9.19
N THR A 249 -7.19 15.75 8.41
CA THR A 249 -6.74 15.96 7.04
C THR A 249 -7.40 14.96 6.13
N ALA A 250 -7.87 15.42 4.97
CA ALA A 250 -8.32 14.57 3.88
C ALA A 250 -7.80 15.15 2.57
N GLY A 251 -7.26 14.31 1.70
CA GLY A 251 -6.68 14.79 0.46
C GLY A 251 -6.65 13.75 -0.64
N TYR A 252 -6.17 14.19 -1.80
CA TYR A 252 -5.95 13.38 -2.97
C TYR A 252 -4.61 13.74 -3.58
N GLU A 253 -3.75 12.74 -3.76
CA GLU A 253 -2.41 12.91 -4.31
C GLU A 253 -2.32 12.36 -5.73
N PHE A 254 -1.55 13.04 -6.57
CA PHE A 254 -1.30 12.73 -7.97
C PHE A 254 0.21 12.63 -8.22
N LEU A 255 0.57 11.88 -9.27
CA LEU A 255 1.94 11.73 -9.73
C LEU A 255 2.87 11.08 -8.68
N ARG A 256 2.37 10.12 -7.90
CA ARG A 256 3.15 9.46 -6.83
C ARG A 256 4.35 8.67 -7.33
N ALA A 257 4.32 8.23 -8.59
CA ALA A 257 5.45 7.57 -9.24
C ALA A 257 6.53 8.56 -9.76
N SER A 258 6.33 9.86 -9.59
CA SER A 258 7.23 10.93 -10.05
C SER A 258 7.99 11.55 -8.87
N THR A 259 9.18 12.09 -9.15
CA THR A 259 9.97 12.92 -8.23
C THR A 259 9.23 14.18 -7.78
N ILE A 260 8.35 14.70 -8.64
CA ILE A 260 7.46 15.82 -8.35
C ILE A 260 6.05 15.27 -8.18
N ARG A 261 5.47 15.51 -7.00
CA ARG A 261 4.12 15.11 -6.64
C ARG A 261 3.22 16.33 -6.50
N MET A 262 1.93 16.15 -6.74
CA MET A 262 0.94 17.19 -6.53
C MET A 262 -0.18 16.65 -5.66
N PHE A 263 -0.76 17.49 -4.81
CA PHE A 263 -1.89 17.08 -4.00
C PHE A 263 -2.90 18.20 -3.82
N VAL A 264 -4.15 17.81 -3.59
CA VAL A 264 -5.20 18.69 -3.08
C VAL A 264 -5.57 18.19 -1.70
N GLU A 265 -5.68 19.09 -0.73
CA GLU A 265 -5.88 18.73 0.66
C GLU A 265 -6.85 19.68 1.36
N ALA A 266 -7.78 19.12 2.11
CA ALA A 266 -8.63 19.81 3.05
C ALA A 266 -8.18 19.50 4.49
N ASN A 267 -8.03 20.54 5.31
CA ASN A 267 -7.69 20.41 6.73
C ASN A 267 -8.74 21.08 7.61
N ALA A 268 -9.05 20.45 8.73
CA ALA A 268 -9.84 21.02 9.81
C ALA A 268 -8.97 21.07 11.08
N VAL A 269 -8.75 22.27 11.60
CA VAL A 269 -8.00 22.55 12.83
C VAL A 269 -9.01 22.81 13.95
N LEU A 270 -8.91 22.01 15.01
CA LEU A 270 -9.80 22.00 16.16
C LEU A 270 -8.98 22.39 17.41
N PRO A 271 -9.02 23.67 17.83
CA PRO A 271 -8.25 24.12 18.98
C PRO A 271 -8.72 23.42 20.26
N PHE A 272 -7.80 23.14 21.18
CA PHE A 272 -8.16 22.70 22.54
C PHE A 272 -8.16 23.88 23.53
N TYR A 273 -8.34 25.09 23.00
CA TYR A 273 -8.38 26.36 23.72
C TYR A 273 -9.49 27.25 23.14
N THR A 274 -9.86 28.27 23.90
CA THR A 274 -10.71 29.38 23.44
C THR A 274 -9.84 30.59 23.11
N VAL A 275 -10.33 31.46 22.23
CA VAL A 275 -9.75 32.79 22.03
C VAL A 275 -10.46 33.77 22.94
N ASP A 276 -9.68 34.53 23.71
CA ASP A 276 -10.22 35.45 24.71
C ASP A 276 -10.14 36.88 24.19
N ARG A 277 -11.15 37.69 24.53
CA ARG A 277 -11.18 39.11 24.16
C ARG A 277 -10.00 39.83 24.81
N THR A 278 -9.22 40.52 23.99
CA THR A 278 -8.07 41.31 24.42
C THR A 278 -8.55 42.74 24.71
N PHE A 279 -8.11 43.33 25.84
CA PHE A 279 -8.30 44.75 26.20
C PHE A 279 -9.68 45.21 26.74
N ASN A 280 -10.56 44.31 27.22
CA ASN A 280 -11.76 44.70 27.98
C ASN A 280 -11.94 43.84 29.24
N ASP A 281 -12.57 44.42 30.27
CA ASP A 281 -12.83 43.76 31.57
C ASP A 281 -13.98 42.73 31.50
N ASP A 282 -14.70 42.67 30.38
CA ASP A 282 -15.74 41.67 30.15
C ASP A 282 -15.10 40.34 29.75
N GLU A 283 -15.36 39.29 30.54
CA GLU A 283 -14.98 37.91 30.20
C GLU A 283 -15.82 37.42 29.01
N ASP A 284 -15.26 37.52 27.81
CA ASP A 284 -15.82 36.92 26.59
C ASP A 284 -14.77 36.03 25.91
N SER A 285 -15.20 34.82 25.53
CA SER A 285 -14.35 33.79 24.96
C SER A 285 -15.08 33.06 23.83
N LYS A 286 -14.33 32.73 22.78
CA LYS A 286 -14.89 32.12 21.57
C LYS A 286 -14.15 30.86 21.19
N TYR A 287 -14.87 29.90 20.62
CA TYR A 287 -14.28 28.70 20.05
C TYR A 287 -14.04 28.90 18.55
N ALA A 288 -12.79 28.77 18.11
CA ALA A 288 -12.36 29.27 16.80
C ALA A 288 -11.78 28.20 15.85
N PRO A 289 -12.56 27.20 15.37
CA PRO A 289 -12.03 26.18 14.45
C PRO A 289 -11.68 26.78 13.08
N THR A 290 -10.65 26.22 12.45
CA THR A 290 -10.15 26.68 11.14
C THR A 290 -10.29 25.58 10.09
N PHE A 291 -10.72 25.93 8.89
CA PHE A 291 -10.86 25.02 7.76
C PHE A 291 -10.05 25.55 6.59
N THR A 292 -9.24 24.71 5.95
CA THR A 292 -8.44 25.13 4.80
C THR A 292 -8.58 24.14 3.66
N VAL A 293 -8.56 24.64 2.42
CA VAL A 293 -8.40 23.84 1.21
C VAL A 293 -7.15 24.34 0.49
N SER A 294 -6.26 23.44 0.12
CA SER A 294 -4.96 23.80 -0.47
C SER A 294 -4.57 22.87 -1.61
N ILE A 295 -3.75 23.41 -2.50
CA ILE A 295 -3.01 22.67 -3.52
C ILE A 295 -1.54 22.69 -3.09
N GLY A 296 -0.89 21.54 -3.14
CA GLY A 296 0.51 21.40 -2.79
C GLY A 296 1.35 20.74 -3.88
N LEU A 297 2.63 21.08 -3.85
CA LEU A 297 3.69 20.51 -4.67
C LEU A 297 4.72 19.86 -3.74
N GLY A 298 4.96 18.57 -3.93
CA GLY A 298 5.98 17.79 -3.24
C GLY A 298 7.17 17.50 -4.14
N TYR A 299 8.37 17.52 -3.57
CA TYR A 299 9.62 17.18 -4.20
C TYR A 299 10.36 16.12 -3.37
N ASP A 300 10.70 15.02 -4.02
CA ASP A 300 11.57 13.98 -3.48
C ASP A 300 13.01 14.22 -3.96
N PRO A 301 13.96 14.59 -3.08
CA PRO A 301 15.34 14.87 -3.49
C PRO A 301 16.11 13.60 -3.87
N ASP A 302 15.71 12.45 -3.36
CA ASP A 302 16.39 11.17 -3.53
C ASP A 302 15.37 10.14 -4.02
N PRO A 303 14.84 10.29 -5.26
CA PRO A 303 13.86 9.35 -5.76
C PRO A 303 14.51 7.97 -5.77
N ASN A 304 14.03 7.11 -4.88
CA ASN A 304 14.51 5.73 -4.84
C ASN A 304 14.29 5.16 -6.24
N PRO A 305 15.32 4.59 -6.89
CA PRO A 305 15.16 4.06 -8.22
C PRO A 305 14.03 3.05 -8.15
N VAL A 306 12.93 3.35 -8.85
CA VAL A 306 11.79 2.45 -8.97
C VAL A 306 12.38 1.12 -9.39
N ILE A 307 12.32 0.12 -8.52
CA ILE A 307 12.74 -1.22 -8.88
C ILE A 307 11.73 -1.65 -9.93
N GLU A 308 12.06 -1.45 -11.20
CA GLU A 308 11.24 -1.86 -12.33
C GLU A 308 10.97 -3.36 -12.17
N VAL A 309 9.78 -3.68 -11.71
CA VAL A 309 9.24 -5.03 -11.81
C VAL A 309 8.86 -5.15 -13.28
N TYR A 310 9.81 -5.58 -14.10
CA TYR A 310 9.51 -6.05 -15.45
C TYR A 310 8.53 -7.22 -15.31
N ASP A 311 7.28 -6.98 -15.70
CA ASP A 311 6.26 -8.01 -15.95
C ASP A 311 6.62 -8.85 -17.18
#